data_AF-A0A953MY94-F1
#
_entry.id   AF-A0A953MY94-F1
#
_cell.length_a   1.000
_cell.length_b   1.000
_cell.length_c   1.000
_cell.angle_alpha   90.00
_cell.angle_beta   90.00
_cell.angle_gamma   90.00
#
_symmetry.space_group_name_H-M   'P 1'
#
loop_
_entity.id
_entity.type
_entity.pdbx_description
1 polymer ?
#
loop_
_entity_poly.entity_id
_entity_poly.type
_entity_poly.pdbx_seq_one_letter_code
_entity_poly.pdbx_strand_id
1 'polypeptide(L)'
;MTFRTRLGQWMASPKLTVVNVLLCAAALLANHYFQIFCRPVLWAWIALTLCFVPVIFFPLFKERTKPFRIPLFFLFGCAACICLYCILFLGRVNLVIPLAVVLNPVAILGYLPIFLLIQIIYHARHTPGSFKPFLSGVLLCVSFAIGMATWFNRSFDVVQEALKDPAMSSLVPPNYMTELMLGMHIKYHISFCAYDGWRPPLHDPSIVVAAWLNVPFLPDPYRQKFRGYAVCPAPLFYGGDRIAVYKRVFPNKALWQPCRCAVFEKQNWLLGS
;
A
#
# COMPACT_ATOMS: atom_id res chain seq x y z
N MET A 1 -31.80 -19.44 17.29
CA MET A 1 -31.24 -18.76 16.10
C MET A 1 -29.76 -19.07 16.00
N THR A 2 -29.26 -19.53 14.85
CA THR A 2 -27.84 -19.92 14.72
C THR A 2 -26.93 -18.69 14.66
N PHE A 3 -25.66 -18.85 15.05
CA PHE A 3 -24.64 -17.79 14.96
C PHE A 3 -24.55 -17.19 13.54
N ARG A 4 -24.63 -18.04 12.51
CA ARG A 4 -24.62 -17.64 11.10
C ARG A 4 -25.76 -16.67 10.76
N THR A 5 -26.98 -16.93 11.25
CA THR A 5 -28.13 -16.04 11.01
C THR A 5 -27.93 -14.69 11.69
N ARG A 6 -27.45 -14.68 12.95
CA ARG A 6 -27.16 -13.43 13.67
C ARG A 6 -26.09 -12.60 12.96
N LEU A 7 -25.00 -13.24 12.52
CA LEU A 7 -23.95 -12.56 11.77
C LEU A 7 -24.48 -12.00 10.45
N GLY A 8 -25.27 -12.75 9.71
CA GLY A 8 -25.86 -12.29 8.45
C GLY A 8 -26.81 -11.10 8.62
N GLN A 9 -27.63 -11.11 9.68
CA GLN A 9 -28.50 -10.00 10.05
C GLN A 9 -27.70 -8.75 10.46
N TRP A 10 -26.63 -8.93 11.23
CA TRP A 10 -25.76 -7.84 11.62
C TRP A 10 -25.02 -7.23 10.42
N MET A 11 -24.48 -8.08 9.54
CA MET A 11 -23.81 -7.65 8.30
C MET A 11 -24.76 -6.90 7.34
N ALA A 12 -26.06 -7.18 7.40
CA ALA A 12 -27.07 -6.48 6.62
C ALA A 12 -27.64 -5.24 7.35
N SER A 13 -27.25 -4.99 8.59
CA SER A 13 -27.82 -3.91 9.39
C SER A 13 -27.28 -2.55 8.97
N PRO A 14 -28.13 -1.50 8.85
CA PRO A 14 -27.67 -0.14 8.64
C PRO A 14 -26.73 0.37 9.73
N LYS A 15 -26.81 -0.20 10.96
CA LYS A 15 -25.90 0.09 12.07
C LYS A 15 -24.44 -0.20 11.74
N LEU A 16 -24.18 -1.13 10.82
CA LEU A 16 -22.84 -1.45 10.35
C LEU A 16 -22.15 -0.25 9.69
N THR A 17 -22.92 0.65 9.06
CA THR A 17 -22.38 1.90 8.50
C THR A 17 -21.72 2.76 9.58
N VAL A 18 -22.36 2.89 10.75
CA VAL A 18 -21.81 3.66 11.88
C VAL A 18 -20.52 3.02 12.37
N VAL A 19 -20.50 1.69 12.51
CA VAL A 19 -19.29 0.93 12.89
C VAL A 19 -18.17 1.15 11.89
N ASN A 20 -18.45 1.05 10.59
CA ASN A 20 -17.49 1.27 9.52
C ASN A 20 -16.93 2.70 9.54
N VAL A 21 -17.78 3.72 9.68
CA VAL A 21 -17.37 5.12 9.78
C VAL A 21 -16.45 5.33 10.99
N LEU A 22 -16.84 4.84 12.18
CA LEU A 22 -16.05 5.00 13.40
C LEU A 22 -14.70 4.28 13.31
N LEU A 23 -14.67 3.05 12.78
CA LEU A 23 -13.42 2.30 12.62
C LEU A 23 -12.49 2.94 11.59
N CYS A 24 -13.01 3.40 10.45
CA CYS A 24 -12.21 4.09 9.45
C CYS A 24 -11.68 5.43 9.96
N ALA A 25 -12.51 6.22 10.65
CA ALA A 25 -12.08 7.47 11.28
C ALA A 25 -11.01 7.22 12.36
N ALA A 26 -11.22 6.23 13.21
CA ALA A 26 -10.25 5.82 14.22
C ALA A 26 -8.93 5.35 13.59
N ALA A 27 -8.98 4.57 12.50
CA ALA A 27 -7.79 4.13 11.77
C ALA A 27 -7.04 5.29 11.11
N LEU A 28 -7.74 6.25 10.52
CA LEU A 28 -7.14 7.46 9.95
C LEU A 28 -6.46 8.32 11.04
N LEU A 29 -7.12 8.49 12.18
CA LEU A 29 -6.56 9.21 13.33
C LEU A 29 -5.36 8.46 13.92
N ALA A 30 -5.48 7.17 14.18
CA ALA A 30 -4.38 6.33 14.66
C ALA A 30 -3.20 6.37 13.69
N ASN A 31 -3.44 6.36 12.38
CA ASN A 31 -2.39 6.52 11.39
C ASN A 31 -1.79 7.94 11.40
N HIS A 32 -2.57 8.98 11.68
CA HIS A 32 -2.05 10.34 11.82
C HIS A 32 -1.12 10.49 13.04
N TYR A 33 -1.44 9.80 14.14
CA TYR A 33 -0.66 9.87 15.40
C TYR A 33 0.53 8.91 15.41
N PHE A 34 0.31 7.62 15.14
CA PHE A 34 1.32 6.57 15.23
C PHE A 34 2.06 6.30 13.91
N GLN A 35 1.49 6.76 12.79
CA GLN A 35 2.05 6.61 11.45
C GLN A 35 2.45 5.17 11.07
N ILE A 36 1.52 4.24 11.33
CA ILE A 36 1.65 2.82 11.00
C ILE A 36 1.83 2.63 9.48
N PHE A 37 1.02 3.33 8.69
CA PHE A 37 1.12 3.46 7.24
C PHE A 37 1.70 4.83 6.86
N CYS A 38 2.59 4.81 5.87
CA CYS A 38 3.18 6.01 5.28
C CYS A 38 2.12 6.79 4.47
N ARG A 39 2.41 8.04 4.09
CA ARG A 39 1.45 8.88 3.36
C ARG A 39 1.25 8.30 1.95
N PRO A 40 0.03 7.91 1.56
CA PRO A 40 -0.19 7.45 0.20
C PRO A 40 0.09 8.58 -0.78
N VAL A 41 0.67 8.23 -1.93
CA VAL A 41 0.72 9.13 -3.09
C VAL A 41 -0.70 9.51 -3.54
N LEU A 42 -0.84 10.66 -4.21
CA LEU A 42 -2.15 11.25 -4.52
C LEU A 42 -3.12 10.27 -5.20
N TRP A 43 -2.65 9.54 -6.23
CA TRP A 43 -3.51 8.60 -6.95
C TRP A 43 -3.98 7.45 -6.05
N ALA A 44 -3.13 6.97 -5.15
CA ALA A 44 -3.46 5.89 -4.22
C ALA A 44 -4.48 6.38 -3.17
N TRP A 45 -4.37 7.63 -2.73
CA TRP A 45 -5.36 8.26 -1.85
C TRP A 45 -6.73 8.40 -2.54
N ILE A 46 -6.75 8.82 -3.80
CA ILE A 46 -7.97 8.91 -4.61
C ILE A 46 -8.59 7.51 -4.77
N ALA A 47 -7.80 6.51 -5.16
CA ALA A 47 -8.27 5.13 -5.32
C ALA A 47 -8.83 4.56 -4.02
N LEU A 48 -8.12 4.76 -2.89
CA LEU A 48 -8.58 4.36 -1.57
C LEU A 48 -9.95 5.00 -1.23
N THR A 49 -10.07 6.30 -1.41
CA THR A 49 -11.31 7.03 -1.09
C THR A 49 -12.47 6.57 -1.97
N LEU A 50 -12.28 6.49 -3.29
CA LEU A 50 -13.30 6.07 -4.24
C LEU A 50 -13.75 4.62 -4.00
N CYS A 51 -12.84 3.71 -3.64
CA CYS A 51 -13.16 2.31 -3.42
C CYS A 51 -13.82 2.06 -2.05
N PHE A 52 -13.40 2.76 -0.99
CA PHE A 52 -13.89 2.50 0.36
C PHE A 52 -15.12 3.30 0.76
N VAL A 53 -15.36 4.50 0.21
CA VAL A 53 -16.61 5.24 0.50
C VAL A 53 -17.84 4.37 0.24
N PRO A 54 -17.97 3.69 -0.93
CA PRO A 54 -19.11 2.81 -1.15
C PRO A 54 -19.16 1.61 -0.19
N VAL A 55 -18.02 1.04 0.20
CA VAL A 55 -17.96 -0.07 1.18
C VAL A 55 -18.50 0.37 2.54
N ILE A 56 -18.09 1.55 3.01
CA ILE A 56 -18.49 2.11 4.31
C ILE A 56 -20.00 2.33 4.37
N PHE A 57 -20.58 2.91 3.32
CA PHE A 57 -22.00 3.31 3.28
C PHE A 57 -22.95 2.28 2.66
N PHE A 58 -22.44 1.16 2.12
CA PHE A 58 -23.28 0.15 1.48
C PHE A 58 -24.43 -0.38 2.35
N PRO A 59 -24.23 -0.68 3.65
CA PRO A 59 -25.33 -1.19 4.49
C PRO A 59 -26.51 -0.22 4.62
N LEU A 60 -26.29 1.08 4.44
CA LEU A 60 -27.34 2.11 4.50
C LEU A 60 -28.21 2.15 3.24
N PHE A 61 -27.63 1.89 2.06
CA PHE A 61 -28.30 2.10 0.77
C PHE A 61 -28.51 0.83 -0.05
N LYS A 62 -28.19 -0.35 0.49
CA LYS A 62 -28.25 -1.65 -0.20
C LYS A 62 -29.53 -1.87 -1.03
N GLU A 63 -30.69 -1.52 -0.49
CA GLU A 63 -31.97 -1.71 -1.20
C GLU A 63 -32.16 -0.75 -2.39
N ARG A 64 -31.53 0.43 -2.34
CA ARG A 64 -31.58 1.48 -3.36
C ARG A 64 -30.45 1.36 -4.40
N THR A 65 -29.48 0.48 -4.21
CA THR A 65 -28.31 0.38 -5.11
C THR A 65 -28.54 -0.46 -6.37
N LYS A 66 -29.78 -0.88 -6.66
CA LYS A 66 -30.09 -1.66 -7.88
C LYS A 66 -29.54 -1.03 -9.18
N PRO A 67 -29.76 0.27 -9.48
CA PRO A 67 -29.22 0.90 -10.69
C PRO A 67 -27.69 1.02 -10.70
N PHE A 68 -27.08 1.18 -9.53
CA PHE A 68 -25.63 1.35 -9.38
C PHE A 68 -24.89 0.05 -9.08
N ARG A 69 -25.53 -1.12 -9.21
CA ARG A 69 -24.95 -2.40 -8.79
C ARG A 69 -23.62 -2.70 -9.49
N ILE A 70 -23.55 -2.48 -10.80
CA ILE A 70 -22.34 -2.75 -11.59
C ILE A 70 -21.16 -1.90 -11.11
N PRO A 71 -21.21 -0.55 -11.14
CA PRO A 71 -20.09 0.27 -10.69
C PRO A 71 -19.75 0.06 -9.21
N LEU A 72 -20.76 -0.16 -8.35
CA LEU A 72 -20.57 -0.41 -6.93
C LEU A 72 -19.75 -1.68 -6.66
N PHE A 73 -20.16 -2.80 -7.25
CA PHE A 73 -19.48 -4.06 -7.01
C PHE A 73 -18.13 -4.15 -7.74
N PHE A 74 -17.95 -3.42 -8.84
CA PHE A 74 -16.63 -3.19 -9.42
C PHE A 74 -15.68 -2.50 -8.43
N LEU A 75 -16.12 -1.41 -7.78
CA LEU A 75 -15.35 -0.73 -6.74
C LEU A 75 -15.09 -1.64 -5.52
N PHE A 76 -16.00 -2.55 -5.19
CA PHE A 76 -15.77 -3.57 -4.16
C PHE A 76 -14.65 -4.55 -4.53
N GLY A 77 -14.56 -4.94 -5.81
CA GLY A 77 -13.44 -5.73 -6.32
C GLY A 77 -12.10 -5.04 -6.10
N CYS A 78 -12.02 -3.76 -6.47
CA CYS A 78 -10.83 -2.94 -6.23
C CYS A 78 -10.53 -2.78 -4.73
N ALA A 79 -11.54 -2.50 -3.91
CA ALA A 79 -11.41 -2.39 -2.45
C ALA A 79 -10.88 -3.69 -1.82
N ALA A 80 -11.33 -4.86 -2.30
CA ALA A 80 -10.84 -6.15 -1.84
C ALA A 80 -9.35 -6.33 -2.13
N CYS A 81 -8.88 -5.94 -3.32
CA CYS A 81 -7.45 -5.94 -3.65
C CYS A 81 -6.65 -4.97 -2.77
N ILE A 82 -7.18 -3.79 -2.46
CA ILE A 82 -6.53 -2.85 -1.53
C ILE A 82 -6.46 -3.44 -0.11
N CYS A 83 -7.53 -4.05 0.39
CA CYS A 83 -7.52 -4.75 1.68
C CYS A 83 -6.46 -5.86 1.69
N LEU A 84 -6.42 -6.70 0.65
CA LEU A 84 -5.43 -7.77 0.52
C LEU A 84 -4.01 -7.22 0.49
N TYR A 85 -3.79 -6.14 -0.26
CA TYR A 85 -2.51 -5.43 -0.28
C TYR A 85 -2.10 -4.96 1.11
N CYS A 86 -2.99 -4.29 1.86
CA CYS A 86 -2.69 -3.84 3.23
C CYS A 86 -2.37 -5.00 4.17
N ILE A 87 -3.09 -6.12 4.07
CA ILE A 87 -2.82 -7.34 4.85
C ILE A 87 -1.43 -7.87 4.52
N LEU A 88 -1.10 -8.02 3.24
CA LEU A 88 0.21 -8.51 2.79
C LEU A 88 1.34 -7.55 3.18
N PHE A 89 1.10 -6.24 3.09
CA PHE A 89 2.08 -5.19 3.41
C PHE A 89 2.44 -5.17 4.90
N LEU A 90 1.44 -5.35 5.78
CA LEU A 90 1.70 -5.53 7.21
C LEU A 90 2.54 -6.80 7.49
N GLY A 91 2.45 -7.81 6.63
CA GLY A 91 3.32 -8.99 6.67
C GLY A 91 3.32 -9.64 8.04
N ARG A 92 4.52 -9.78 8.64
CA ARG A 92 4.72 -10.37 9.97
C ARG A 92 4.11 -9.55 11.10
N VAL A 93 3.87 -8.25 10.91
CA VAL A 93 3.21 -7.41 11.93
C VAL A 93 1.84 -7.96 12.28
N ASN A 94 1.12 -8.55 11.31
CA ASN A 94 -0.18 -9.17 11.58
C ASN A 94 -0.15 -10.26 12.66
N LEU A 95 0.99 -10.94 12.82
CA LEU A 95 1.16 -12.01 13.82
C LEU A 95 1.36 -11.45 15.24
N VAL A 96 1.88 -10.23 15.37
CA VAL A 96 2.12 -9.59 16.67
C VAL A 96 0.98 -8.67 17.11
N ILE A 97 0.04 -8.33 16.22
CA ILE A 97 -1.15 -7.52 16.57
C ILE A 97 -1.90 -8.09 17.79
N PRO A 98 -2.18 -9.40 17.93
CA PRO A 98 -2.92 -9.91 19.08
C PRO A 98 -2.26 -9.58 20.41
N LEU A 99 -0.92 -9.73 20.48
CA LEU A 99 -0.14 -9.36 21.66
C LEU A 99 -0.14 -7.83 21.86
N ALA A 100 0.00 -7.07 20.76
CA ALA A 100 -0.03 -5.61 20.82
C ALA A 100 -1.38 -5.07 21.31
N VAL A 101 -2.51 -5.75 21.04
CA VAL A 101 -3.85 -5.37 21.52
C VAL A 101 -3.94 -5.42 23.05
N VAL A 102 -3.26 -6.38 23.69
CA VAL A 102 -3.23 -6.48 25.16
C VAL A 102 -2.54 -5.27 25.78
N LEU A 103 -1.49 -4.77 25.13
CA LEU A 103 -0.71 -3.62 25.61
C LEU A 103 -1.32 -2.27 25.19
N ASN A 104 -1.91 -2.23 24.01
CA ASN A 104 -2.53 -1.05 23.42
C ASN A 104 -3.76 -1.47 22.59
N PRO A 105 -4.99 -1.32 23.13
CA PRO A 105 -6.20 -1.72 22.43
C PRO A 105 -6.39 -1.09 21.04
N VAL A 106 -5.78 0.07 20.77
CA VAL A 106 -5.83 0.72 19.45
C VAL A 106 -5.18 -0.14 18.35
N ALA A 107 -4.26 -1.05 18.72
CA ALA A 107 -3.64 -1.98 17.78
C ALA A 107 -4.65 -2.87 17.05
N ILE A 108 -5.87 -3.04 17.59
CA ILE A 108 -6.95 -3.80 16.93
C ILE A 108 -7.33 -3.22 15.56
N LEU A 109 -7.10 -1.93 15.35
CA LEU A 109 -7.35 -1.27 14.07
C LEU A 109 -6.44 -1.82 12.95
N GLY A 110 -5.33 -2.48 13.28
CA GLY A 110 -4.52 -3.22 12.30
C GLY A 110 -5.29 -4.36 11.61
N TYR A 111 -6.37 -4.86 12.22
CA TYR A 111 -7.27 -5.85 11.60
C TYR A 111 -8.42 -5.26 10.78
N LEU A 112 -8.51 -3.92 10.67
CA LEU A 112 -9.54 -3.26 9.86
C LEU A 112 -9.57 -3.74 8.39
N PRO A 113 -8.44 -3.94 7.68
CA PRO A 113 -8.45 -4.46 6.32
C PRO A 113 -9.08 -5.87 6.22
N ILE A 114 -8.83 -6.74 7.22
CA ILE A 114 -9.43 -8.08 7.27
C ILE A 114 -10.94 -7.98 7.47
N PHE A 115 -11.36 -7.15 8.42
CA PHE A 115 -12.77 -6.92 8.72
C PHE A 115 -13.54 -6.42 7.49
N LEU A 116 -13.03 -5.40 6.81
CA LEU A 116 -13.64 -4.86 5.59
C LEU A 116 -13.60 -5.86 4.43
N LEU A 117 -12.52 -6.64 4.28
CA LEU A 117 -12.45 -7.69 3.27
C LEU A 117 -13.53 -8.75 3.46
N ILE A 118 -13.78 -9.19 4.70
CA ILE A 118 -14.85 -10.14 5.02
C ILE A 118 -16.22 -9.55 4.65
N GLN A 119 -16.47 -8.28 4.99
CA GLN A 119 -17.72 -7.60 4.59
C GLN A 119 -17.89 -7.54 3.08
N ILE A 120 -16.86 -7.13 2.34
CA ILE A 120 -16.86 -7.03 0.89
C ILE A 120 -17.19 -8.40 0.26
N ILE A 121 -16.49 -9.46 0.68
CA ILE A 121 -16.73 -10.82 0.19
C ILE A 121 -18.14 -11.29 0.54
N TYR A 122 -18.61 -11.01 1.75
CA TYR A 122 -19.97 -11.34 2.17
C TYR A 122 -21.00 -10.69 1.25
N HIS A 123 -20.90 -9.39 1.01
CA HIS A 123 -21.82 -8.65 0.15
C HIS A 123 -21.76 -9.08 -1.31
N ALA A 124 -20.55 -9.36 -1.84
CA ALA A 124 -20.36 -9.81 -3.21
C ALA A 124 -20.94 -11.21 -3.46
N ARG A 125 -20.95 -12.09 -2.45
CA ARG A 125 -21.50 -13.45 -2.55
C ARG A 125 -23.03 -13.51 -2.33
N HIS A 126 -23.59 -12.64 -1.49
CA HIS A 126 -25.00 -12.69 -1.11
C HIS A 126 -25.89 -11.71 -1.90
N THR A 127 -25.35 -11.01 -2.89
CA THR A 127 -26.12 -10.13 -3.76
C THR A 127 -26.24 -10.76 -5.16
N PRO A 128 -27.44 -11.03 -5.68
CA PRO A 128 -27.57 -11.65 -7.00
C PRO A 128 -26.97 -10.77 -8.12
N GLY A 129 -26.15 -11.37 -8.97
CA GLY A 129 -25.51 -10.69 -10.11
C GLY A 129 -24.36 -9.74 -9.76
N SER A 130 -23.91 -9.65 -8.51
CA SER A 130 -22.79 -8.79 -8.11
C SER A 130 -21.41 -9.39 -8.37
N PHE A 131 -21.31 -10.71 -8.50
CA PHE A 131 -20.00 -11.38 -8.52
C PHE A 131 -19.19 -11.09 -9.79
N LYS A 132 -19.84 -10.96 -10.96
CA LYS A 132 -19.17 -10.60 -12.22
C LYS A 132 -18.51 -9.21 -12.18
N PRO A 133 -19.22 -8.12 -11.82
CA PRO A 133 -18.58 -6.81 -11.68
C PRO A 133 -17.52 -6.78 -10.56
N PHE A 134 -17.74 -7.51 -9.46
CA PHE A 134 -16.70 -7.70 -8.44
C PHE A 134 -15.42 -8.31 -9.02
N LEU A 135 -15.55 -9.40 -9.78
CA LEU A 135 -14.41 -10.05 -10.41
C LEU A 135 -13.72 -9.15 -11.43
N SER A 136 -14.45 -8.32 -12.19
CA SER A 136 -13.81 -7.39 -13.13
C SER A 136 -12.99 -6.30 -12.41
N GLY A 137 -13.43 -5.83 -11.24
CA GLY A 137 -12.61 -4.95 -10.40
C GLY A 137 -11.32 -5.62 -9.91
N VAL A 138 -11.40 -6.89 -9.47
CA VAL A 138 -10.23 -7.68 -9.09
C VAL A 138 -9.28 -7.86 -10.28
N LEU A 139 -9.81 -8.22 -11.46
CA LEU A 139 -9.02 -8.42 -12.67
C LEU A 139 -8.34 -7.13 -13.14
N LEU A 140 -8.96 -5.96 -12.94
CA LEU A 140 -8.31 -4.68 -13.21
C LEU A 140 -7.08 -4.48 -12.31
N CYS A 141 -7.22 -4.69 -11.00
CA CYS A 141 -6.10 -4.55 -10.07
C CYS A 141 -4.96 -5.54 -10.37
N VAL A 142 -5.30 -6.79 -10.72
CA VAL A 142 -4.31 -7.81 -11.13
C VAL A 142 -3.61 -7.40 -12.44
N SER A 143 -4.36 -6.95 -13.43
CA SER A 143 -3.80 -6.47 -14.70
C SER A 143 -2.88 -5.27 -14.49
N PHE A 144 -3.27 -4.32 -13.64
CA PHE A 144 -2.45 -3.18 -13.25
C PHE A 144 -1.15 -3.64 -12.56
N ALA A 145 -1.24 -4.57 -11.60
CA ALA A 145 -0.07 -5.12 -10.93
C ALA A 145 0.93 -5.79 -11.89
N ILE A 146 0.43 -6.59 -12.84
CA ILE A 146 1.24 -7.23 -13.89
C ILE A 146 1.88 -6.17 -14.81
N GLY A 147 1.13 -5.15 -15.20
CA GLY A 147 1.65 -4.04 -16.01
C GLY A 147 2.79 -3.30 -15.32
N MET A 148 2.62 -2.98 -14.02
CA MET A 148 3.64 -2.32 -13.22
C MET A 148 4.87 -3.22 -13.00
N ALA A 149 4.68 -4.52 -12.76
CA ALA A 149 5.77 -5.48 -12.66
C ALA A 149 6.56 -5.59 -13.97
N THR A 150 5.87 -5.62 -15.11
CA THR A 150 6.51 -5.67 -16.44
C THR A 150 7.31 -4.40 -16.72
N TRP A 151 6.75 -3.23 -16.40
CA TRP A 151 7.46 -1.95 -16.57
C TRP A 151 8.68 -1.86 -15.65
N PHE A 152 8.55 -2.27 -14.38
CA PHE A 152 9.67 -2.36 -13.45
C PHE A 152 10.78 -3.25 -14.01
N ASN A 153 10.44 -4.44 -14.49
CA ASN A 153 11.41 -5.39 -15.05
C ASN A 153 12.19 -4.78 -16.21
N ARG A 154 11.50 -4.14 -17.16
CA ARG A 154 12.12 -3.47 -18.32
C ARG A 154 13.04 -2.31 -17.94
N SER A 155 12.78 -1.65 -16.81
CA SER A 155 13.62 -0.55 -16.31
C SER A 155 14.70 -1.02 -15.32
N PHE A 156 14.71 -2.29 -14.94
CA PHE A 156 15.57 -2.78 -13.87
C PHE A 156 17.06 -2.65 -14.22
N ASP A 157 17.48 -3.20 -15.36
CA ASP A 157 18.90 -3.29 -15.70
C ASP A 157 19.53 -1.90 -15.88
N VAL A 158 18.86 -0.98 -16.59
CA VAL A 158 19.37 0.38 -16.80
C VAL A 158 19.49 1.16 -15.48
N VAL A 159 18.53 0.98 -14.56
CA VAL A 159 18.61 1.60 -13.23
C VAL A 159 19.72 0.96 -12.40
N GLN A 160 19.87 -0.36 -12.43
CA GLN A 160 20.95 -1.03 -11.70
C GLN A 160 22.33 -0.64 -12.21
N GLU A 161 22.49 -0.48 -13.52
CA GLU A 161 23.75 -0.08 -14.11
C GLU A 161 24.13 1.35 -13.71
N ALA A 162 23.17 2.29 -13.77
CA ALA A 162 23.40 3.65 -13.28
C ALA A 162 23.71 3.71 -11.77
N LEU A 163 23.17 2.78 -10.97
CA LEU A 163 23.49 2.69 -9.55
C LEU A 163 24.88 2.09 -9.26
N LYS A 164 25.45 1.31 -10.20
CA LYS A 164 26.84 0.81 -10.10
C LYS A 164 27.84 1.83 -10.63
N ASP A 165 27.50 2.48 -11.74
CA ASP A 165 28.28 3.55 -12.36
C ASP A 165 27.40 4.79 -12.56
N PRO A 166 27.50 5.80 -11.68
CA PRO A 166 26.75 7.03 -11.82
C PRO A 166 26.96 7.77 -13.15
N ALA A 167 28.07 7.53 -13.88
CA ALA A 167 28.27 8.11 -15.22
C ALA A 167 27.20 7.65 -16.22
N MET A 168 26.62 6.46 -16.00
CA MET A 168 25.55 5.88 -16.82
C MET A 168 24.17 6.48 -16.54
N SER A 169 24.06 7.47 -15.65
CA SER A 169 22.77 8.11 -15.30
C SER A 169 22.04 8.71 -16.51
N SER A 170 22.77 9.17 -17.53
CA SER A 170 22.19 9.72 -18.77
C SER A 170 21.38 8.70 -19.58
N LEU A 171 21.61 7.40 -19.36
CA LEU A 171 20.87 6.32 -20.02
C LEU A 171 19.52 6.02 -19.35
N VAL A 172 19.31 6.48 -18.12
CA VAL A 172 18.06 6.23 -17.39
C VAL A 172 16.97 7.17 -17.92
N PRO A 173 15.90 6.65 -18.53
CA PRO A 173 14.83 7.51 -19.05
C PRO A 173 14.11 8.18 -17.87
N PRO A 174 13.88 9.52 -17.89
CA PRO A 174 13.26 10.24 -16.77
C PRO A 174 11.73 10.06 -16.80
N ASN A 175 11.24 8.90 -16.37
CA ASN A 175 9.83 8.56 -16.35
C ASN A 175 9.34 8.16 -14.95
N TYR A 176 8.06 7.86 -14.83
CA TYR A 176 7.43 7.52 -13.55
C TYR A 176 8.07 6.29 -12.87
N MET A 177 8.30 5.21 -13.62
CA MET A 177 8.86 3.98 -13.06
C MET A 177 10.30 4.18 -12.58
N THR A 178 11.15 4.84 -13.37
CA THR A 178 12.53 5.10 -12.97
C THR A 178 12.61 6.07 -11.77
N GLU A 179 11.70 7.04 -11.65
CA GLU A 179 11.56 7.87 -10.44
C GLU A 179 11.23 7.01 -9.21
N LEU A 180 10.26 6.10 -9.35
CA LEU A 180 9.88 5.18 -8.27
C LEU A 180 11.06 4.29 -7.87
N MET A 181 11.75 3.70 -8.83
CA MET A 181 12.88 2.78 -8.60
C MET A 181 14.08 3.47 -7.99
N LEU A 182 14.49 4.64 -8.50
CA LEU A 182 15.60 5.41 -7.92
C LEU A 182 15.23 5.98 -6.56
N GLY A 183 13.96 6.38 -6.38
CA GLY A 183 13.42 6.89 -5.13
C GLY A 183 13.09 5.83 -4.07
N MET A 184 13.21 4.53 -4.35
CA MET A 184 13.03 3.51 -3.31
C MET A 184 14.01 3.74 -2.16
N HIS A 185 13.53 3.67 -0.92
CA HIS A 185 14.31 3.93 0.29
C HIS A 185 14.85 5.35 0.43
N ILE A 186 14.45 6.30 -0.43
CA ILE A 186 14.75 7.74 -0.28
C ILE A 186 13.44 8.53 -0.20
N LYS A 187 12.55 8.27 -1.16
CA LYS A 187 11.25 8.93 -1.32
C LYS A 187 10.09 7.98 -1.07
N TYR A 188 10.22 6.73 -1.50
CA TYR A 188 9.17 5.71 -1.43
C TYR A 188 9.55 4.55 -0.51
N HIS A 189 8.60 4.18 0.34
CA HIS A 189 8.73 3.05 1.25
C HIS A 189 8.11 1.77 0.67
N ILE A 190 8.88 0.66 0.67
CA ILE A 190 8.51 -0.59 -0.02
C ILE A 190 8.16 -1.78 0.89
N SER A 191 8.33 -1.65 2.20
CA SER A 191 8.01 -2.69 3.19
C SER A 191 7.51 -2.02 4.47
N PHE A 192 7.08 -2.75 5.50
CA PHE A 192 6.88 -2.14 6.82
C PHE A 192 8.21 -2.11 7.58
N CYS A 193 8.57 -0.95 8.16
CA CYS A 193 9.85 -0.81 8.83
C CYS A 193 9.71 -0.17 10.22
N ALA A 194 9.81 -0.97 11.27
CA ALA A 194 9.56 -0.53 12.64
C ALA A 194 10.66 0.38 13.23
N TYR A 195 11.92 0.25 12.80
CA TYR A 195 13.08 0.66 13.63
C TYR A 195 14.05 1.69 13.05
N ASP A 196 13.78 2.30 11.89
CA ASP A 196 14.90 2.90 11.14
C ASP A 196 15.25 4.35 11.49
N GLY A 197 14.58 5.00 12.44
CA GLY A 197 14.80 6.43 12.76
C GLY A 197 14.43 7.40 11.60
N TRP A 198 14.30 6.88 10.39
CA TRP A 198 13.88 7.57 9.19
C TRP A 198 12.98 6.64 8.36
N ARG A 199 11.89 7.20 7.82
CA ARG A 199 11.02 6.52 6.86
C ARG A 199 10.79 7.45 5.67
N PRO A 200 10.92 6.96 4.43
CA PRO A 200 10.49 7.74 3.27
C PRO A 200 9.02 8.15 3.46
N PRO A 201 8.67 9.40 3.21
CA PRO A 201 7.36 9.96 3.56
C PRO A 201 6.23 9.34 2.74
N LEU A 202 6.53 8.90 1.51
CA LEU A 202 5.54 8.48 0.54
C LEU A 202 5.45 6.97 0.43
N HIS A 203 4.22 6.52 0.23
CA HIS A 203 3.87 5.16 -0.06
C HIS A 203 3.20 5.09 -1.43
N ASP A 204 3.85 4.41 -2.35
CA ASP A 204 3.29 4.09 -3.65
C ASP A 204 3.10 2.58 -3.75
N PRO A 205 1.86 2.07 -3.71
CA PRO A 205 1.64 0.62 -3.73
C PRO A 205 2.04 -0.02 -5.06
N SER A 206 2.16 0.76 -6.15
CA SER A 206 2.55 0.21 -7.45
C SER A 206 3.99 -0.28 -7.48
N ILE A 207 4.94 0.48 -6.92
CA ILE A 207 6.35 0.05 -6.85
C ILE A 207 6.53 -1.12 -5.89
N VAL A 208 5.74 -1.16 -4.81
CA VAL A 208 5.77 -2.27 -3.84
C VAL A 208 5.35 -3.58 -4.52
N VAL A 209 4.18 -3.57 -5.18
CA VAL A 209 3.66 -4.75 -5.86
C VAL A 209 4.55 -5.15 -7.04
N ALA A 210 5.05 -4.18 -7.82
CA ALA A 210 5.97 -4.44 -8.92
C ALA A 210 7.26 -5.11 -8.44
N ALA A 211 7.83 -4.63 -7.33
CA ALA A 211 8.98 -5.24 -6.70
C ALA A 211 8.65 -6.67 -6.24
N TRP A 212 7.58 -6.87 -5.46
CA TRP A 212 7.16 -8.19 -4.96
C TRP A 212 7.01 -9.23 -6.05
N LEU A 213 6.37 -8.88 -7.17
CA LEU A 213 6.17 -9.79 -8.30
C LEU A 213 7.47 -10.10 -9.06
N ASN A 214 8.45 -9.20 -9.04
CA ASN A 214 9.74 -9.42 -9.68
C ASN A 214 10.77 -10.13 -8.80
N VAL A 215 10.69 -10.03 -7.46
CA VAL A 215 11.68 -10.62 -6.53
C VAL A 215 12.09 -12.05 -6.89
N PRO A 216 11.16 -13.00 -7.19
CA PRO A 216 11.53 -14.37 -7.53
C PRO A 216 12.39 -14.51 -8.79
N PHE A 217 12.33 -13.53 -9.69
CA PHE A 217 12.99 -13.56 -11.01
C PHE A 217 14.25 -12.69 -11.06
N LEU A 218 14.51 -11.86 -10.05
CA LEU A 218 15.73 -11.06 -9.99
C LEU A 218 16.97 -11.96 -9.84
N PRO A 219 18.12 -11.58 -10.44
CA PRO A 219 19.38 -12.26 -10.21
C PRO A 219 19.89 -12.06 -8.78
N ASP A 220 20.68 -13.01 -8.28
CA ASP A 220 21.45 -12.80 -7.05
C ASP A 220 22.58 -11.76 -7.34
N PRO A 221 22.89 -10.84 -6.41
CA PRO A 221 22.44 -10.77 -5.00
C PRO A 221 21.13 -9.97 -4.79
N TYR A 222 20.53 -9.41 -5.84
CA TYR A 222 19.35 -8.54 -5.69
C TYR A 222 18.16 -9.25 -5.08
N ARG A 223 17.90 -10.49 -5.49
CA ARG A 223 16.85 -11.33 -4.89
C ARG A 223 17.00 -11.47 -3.37
N GLN A 224 18.21 -11.74 -2.88
CA GLN A 224 18.48 -11.83 -1.43
C GLN A 224 18.24 -10.51 -0.72
N LYS A 225 18.74 -9.40 -1.28
CA LYS A 225 18.48 -8.06 -0.75
C LYS A 225 16.97 -7.78 -0.69
N PHE A 226 16.23 -8.17 -1.72
CA PHE A 226 14.78 -7.97 -1.74
C PHE A 226 14.00 -8.86 -0.76
N ARG A 227 14.42 -10.12 -0.57
CA ARG A 227 13.85 -11.02 0.44
C ARG A 227 14.13 -10.55 1.87
N GLY A 228 15.28 -9.91 2.10
CA GLY A 228 15.64 -9.27 3.36
C GLY A 228 14.64 -8.18 3.78
N TYR A 229 13.96 -7.51 2.85
CA TYR A 229 12.95 -6.48 3.16
C TYR A 229 11.69 -7.00 3.86
N ALA A 230 11.51 -8.32 4.00
CA ALA A 230 10.47 -8.86 4.88
C ALA A 230 10.70 -8.51 6.37
N VAL A 231 11.92 -8.08 6.73
CA VAL A 231 12.31 -7.63 8.06
C VAL A 231 13.18 -6.40 7.87
N CYS A 232 12.55 -5.21 7.80
CA CYS A 232 13.13 -3.87 8.01
C CYS A 232 14.68 -3.86 8.01
N PRO A 233 15.34 -3.86 6.84
CA PRO A 233 16.77 -4.06 6.81
C PRO A 233 17.46 -2.76 7.17
N ALA A 234 18.48 -2.91 8.01
CA ALA A 234 19.54 -1.96 8.27
C ALA A 234 20.06 -1.33 6.96
N PRO A 235 20.76 -0.16 7.00
CA PRO A 235 20.87 0.86 5.94
C PRO A 235 21.72 0.48 4.71
N LEU A 236 21.66 -0.76 4.24
CA LEU A 236 22.40 -1.35 3.12
C LEU A 236 22.06 -0.76 1.74
N PHE A 237 21.15 0.21 1.67
CA PHE A 237 20.80 0.94 0.44
C PHE A 237 20.94 2.47 0.53
N TYR A 238 21.42 3.01 1.65
CA TYR A 238 21.86 4.40 1.74
C TYR A 238 23.26 4.55 1.13
N GLY A 239 23.44 4.11 -0.11
CA GLY A 239 24.61 4.47 -0.89
C GLY A 239 24.43 5.89 -1.41
N GLY A 240 25.37 6.80 -1.15
CA GLY A 240 25.38 8.15 -1.72
C GLY A 240 25.16 8.16 -3.24
N ASP A 241 25.55 7.08 -3.92
CA ASP A 241 25.36 6.86 -5.35
C ASP A 241 23.90 6.94 -5.80
N ARG A 242 22.95 6.40 -5.03
CA ARG A 242 21.52 6.44 -5.41
C ARG A 242 20.96 7.86 -5.42
N ILE A 243 21.37 8.68 -4.45
CA ILE A 243 20.98 10.09 -4.37
C ILE A 243 21.58 10.87 -5.53
N ALA A 244 22.87 10.65 -5.80
CA ALA A 244 23.58 11.29 -6.92
C ALA A 244 22.92 10.94 -8.26
N VAL A 245 22.64 9.67 -8.51
CA VAL A 245 21.94 9.19 -9.71
C VAL A 245 20.54 9.79 -9.79
N TYR A 246 19.77 9.76 -8.70
CA TYR A 246 18.43 10.36 -8.67
C TYR A 246 18.49 11.84 -9.06
N LYS A 247 19.44 12.61 -8.52
CA LYS A 247 19.57 14.05 -8.82
C LYS A 247 20.09 14.33 -10.22
N ARG A 248 20.89 13.44 -10.82
CA ARG A 248 21.27 13.55 -12.23
C ARG A 248 20.07 13.32 -13.16
N VAL A 249 19.24 12.32 -12.87
CA VAL A 249 18.06 11.98 -13.69
C VAL A 249 16.88 12.94 -13.45
N PHE A 250 16.70 13.40 -12.21
CA PHE A 250 15.58 14.24 -11.79
C PHE A 250 16.03 15.47 -11.00
N PRO A 251 16.79 16.40 -11.61
CA PRO A 251 17.42 17.53 -10.91
C PRO A 251 16.40 18.41 -10.17
N ASN A 252 15.24 18.63 -10.79
CA ASN A 252 14.19 19.52 -10.28
C ASN A 252 13.21 18.86 -9.30
N LYS A 253 13.34 17.55 -9.05
CA LYS A 253 12.45 16.84 -8.11
C LYS A 253 12.99 16.93 -6.69
N ALA A 254 12.12 17.29 -5.75
CA ALA A 254 12.43 17.20 -4.34
C ALA A 254 12.62 15.72 -3.94
N LEU A 255 13.76 15.45 -3.27
CA LEU A 255 14.05 14.14 -2.68
C LEU A 255 13.28 13.94 -1.38
N TRP A 256 13.34 14.96 -0.52
CA TRP A 256 12.76 14.93 0.82
C TRP A 256 11.37 15.54 0.83
N GLN A 257 10.49 14.97 1.67
CA GLN A 257 9.26 15.63 2.06
C GLN A 257 9.10 15.56 3.58
N PRO A 258 8.56 16.62 4.21
CA PRO A 258 8.36 16.64 5.65
C PRO A 258 7.39 15.55 6.09
N CYS A 259 7.87 14.70 6.99
CA CYS A 259 7.09 13.65 7.64
C CYS A 259 7.42 13.58 9.13
N ARG A 260 6.42 13.37 9.98
CA ARG A 260 6.61 13.14 11.43
C ARG A 260 7.48 11.91 11.70
N CYS A 261 7.50 10.96 10.76
CA CYS A 261 8.37 9.79 10.78
C CYS A 261 9.84 10.04 10.47
N ALA A 262 10.21 11.20 9.91
CA ALA A 262 11.56 11.47 9.39
C ALA A 262 12.36 12.42 10.29
N VAL A 263 12.02 12.49 11.59
CA VAL A 263 12.52 13.52 12.52
C VAL A 263 14.02 13.37 12.84
N PHE A 264 14.57 12.15 12.86
CA PHE A 264 15.98 11.95 13.25
C PHE A 264 17.01 12.32 12.17
N GLU A 265 16.64 12.32 10.88
CA GLU A 265 17.63 12.48 9.81
C GLU A 265 17.76 13.91 9.27
N LYS A 266 16.83 14.82 9.60
CA LYS A 266 16.88 16.22 9.14
C LYS A 266 18.22 16.90 9.49
N GLN A 267 18.83 16.53 10.61
CA GLN A 267 20.12 17.07 11.03
C GLN A 267 21.29 16.54 10.22
N ASN A 268 21.31 15.27 9.81
CA ASN A 268 22.43 14.69 9.08
C ASN A 268 22.43 15.09 7.59
N TRP A 269 21.26 15.25 6.97
CA TRP A 269 21.15 15.66 5.57
C TRP A 269 21.53 17.12 5.33
N LEU A 270 21.24 18.02 6.27
CA LEU A 270 21.60 19.45 6.17
C LEU A 270 23.09 19.71 6.40
N LEU A 271 23.83 18.74 6.94
CA LEU A 271 25.26 18.86 7.25
C LEU A 271 26.16 18.21 6.18
N GLY A 272 25.58 17.45 5.23
CA GLY A 272 26.31 16.71 4.20
C GLY A 272 26.08 17.20 2.75
N SER A 273 25.34 18.29 2.57
CA SER A 273 25.09 18.96 1.28
C SER A 273 25.59 20.39 1.31
#